data_AF-A0AA91QTV8-F1
#
_entry.id   AF-A0AA91QTV8-F1
#
_cell.length_a   1.000
_cell.length_b   1.000
_cell.length_c   1.000
_cell.angle_alpha   90.00
_cell.angle_beta   90.00
_cell.angle_gamma   90.00
#
_symmetry.space_group_name_H-M   'P 1'
#
loop_
_entity.id
_entity.type
_entity.pdbx_description
1 polymer ?
#
loop_
_entity_poly.entity_id
_entity_poly.type
_entity_poly.pdbx_seq_one_letter_code
_entity_poly.pdbx_strand_id
1 'polypeptide(L)'
;MGGFRCINAFGPIQAEDDERFLEFLTRTQVPPRTSVYIDSPGGDVDAAMTIGRTIRDHWFSTHIGQYVLDHSADGEFIKKRLLLSGQCMSAATLVFLGGRLRYLADDAKFGVHQFSFRNPTPEHIVRSQILSAKIARYVSDMGVSAEFLELSSATLSNAIDIVPEEKLQDLCVVTGGQTPVEWSIQAIDNVLYVRGERDNLYGHHKMLLGFAKPAGFFIHAVIESQGREKELTEFPLVELVIGETEHTIIDLSARCARAVEGIYTNISSDLTKQEAEQVACSDAFGIRVRGGPDAELFLGVGTMSTEGGDTKLRSFFHNLN
;
A
#
# COMPACT_ATOMS: atom_id res chain seq x y z
N MET A 1 -11.16 -24.11 1.68
CA MET A 1 -11.32 -24.17 0.21
C MET A 1 -10.48 -23.06 -0.39
N GLY A 2 -9.28 -23.40 -0.84
CA GLY A 2 -8.36 -22.47 -1.49
C GLY A 2 -8.74 -22.32 -2.96
N GLY A 3 -9.01 -21.09 -3.39
CA GLY A 3 -9.26 -20.74 -4.77
C GLY A 3 -8.72 -19.34 -5.00
N PHE A 4 -7.98 -19.14 -6.08
CA PHE A 4 -7.51 -17.82 -6.48
C PHE A 4 -8.71 -16.95 -6.88
N ARG A 5 -8.87 -15.79 -6.23
CA ARG A 5 -9.92 -14.81 -6.53
C ARG A 5 -9.29 -13.55 -7.12
N CYS A 6 -9.90 -13.04 -8.16
CA CYS A 6 -9.59 -11.74 -8.74
C CYS A 6 -10.87 -11.11 -9.28
N ILE A 7 -10.84 -9.80 -9.49
CA ILE A 7 -11.90 -9.05 -10.14
C ILE A 7 -11.35 -8.54 -11.47
N ASN A 8 -12.08 -8.74 -12.57
CA ASN A 8 -11.81 -8.07 -13.84
C ASN A 8 -12.84 -6.95 -14.01
N ALA A 9 -12.38 -5.71 -14.04
CA ALA A 9 -13.18 -4.50 -14.24
C ALA A 9 -12.81 -3.90 -15.60
N PHE A 10 -13.68 -4.08 -16.60
CA PHE A 10 -13.38 -3.69 -17.99
C PHE A 10 -14.53 -2.96 -18.66
N GLY A 11 -14.20 -2.14 -19.66
CA GLY A 11 -15.15 -1.28 -20.37
C GLY A 11 -15.26 0.14 -19.80
N PRO A 12 -16.14 0.98 -20.37
CA PRO A 12 -16.31 2.36 -19.92
C PRO A 12 -16.97 2.42 -18.54
N ILE A 13 -16.59 3.42 -17.74
CA ILE A 13 -17.17 3.68 -16.41
C ILE A 13 -18.43 4.54 -16.60
N GLN A 14 -19.57 4.03 -16.16
CA GLN A 14 -20.85 4.71 -16.24
C GLN A 14 -21.27 5.25 -14.86
N ALA A 15 -22.22 6.18 -14.85
CA ALA A 15 -22.90 6.53 -13.61
C ALA A 15 -23.53 5.27 -12.98
N GLU A 16 -23.53 5.19 -11.64
CA GLU A 16 -24.05 4.06 -10.84
C GLU A 16 -23.20 2.77 -10.90
N ASP A 17 -22.09 2.73 -11.66
CA ASP A 17 -21.17 1.58 -11.61
C ASP A 17 -20.51 1.41 -10.24
N ASP A 18 -20.40 2.49 -9.45
CA ASP A 18 -19.95 2.46 -8.06
C ASP A 18 -20.90 1.69 -7.14
N GLU A 19 -22.21 1.92 -7.27
CA GLU A 19 -23.23 1.17 -6.54
C GLU A 19 -23.24 -0.31 -6.95
N ARG A 20 -23.17 -0.58 -8.27
CA ARG A 20 -23.10 -1.94 -8.82
C ARG A 20 -21.85 -2.68 -8.36
N PHE A 21 -20.72 -1.98 -8.26
CA PHE A 21 -19.48 -2.54 -7.74
C PHE A 21 -19.62 -2.93 -6.27
N LEU A 22 -20.18 -2.05 -5.43
CA LEU A 22 -20.43 -2.34 -4.02
C LEU A 22 -21.40 -3.51 -3.82
N GLU A 23 -22.48 -3.58 -4.61
CA GLU A 23 -23.41 -4.70 -4.60
C GLU A 23 -22.70 -6.02 -4.99
N PHE A 24 -21.86 -5.99 -6.02
CA PHE A 24 -21.04 -7.12 -6.43
C PHE A 24 -20.14 -7.62 -5.30
N LEU A 25 -19.41 -6.72 -4.62
CA LEU A 25 -18.53 -7.09 -3.50
C LEU A 25 -19.31 -7.70 -2.34
N THR A 26 -20.44 -7.10 -2.00
CA THR A 26 -21.32 -7.56 -0.91
C THR A 26 -21.86 -8.96 -1.21
N ARG A 27 -22.36 -9.18 -2.43
CA ARG A 27 -22.96 -10.45 -2.86
C ARG A 27 -21.94 -11.58 -2.93
N THR A 28 -20.71 -11.29 -3.34
CA THR A 28 -19.68 -12.30 -3.57
C THR A 28 -18.72 -12.50 -2.40
N GLN A 29 -18.78 -11.64 -1.38
CA GLN A 29 -17.92 -11.68 -0.19
C GLN A 29 -16.45 -11.81 -0.58
N VAL A 30 -15.99 -10.88 -1.42
CA VAL A 30 -14.59 -10.84 -1.87
C VAL A 30 -13.67 -10.59 -0.67
N PRO A 31 -12.66 -11.44 -0.44
CA PRO A 31 -11.77 -11.26 0.70
C PRO A 31 -10.85 -10.06 0.47
N PRO A 32 -10.36 -9.42 1.54
CA PRO A 32 -9.31 -8.40 1.45
C PRO A 32 -8.10 -8.88 0.64
N ARG A 33 -7.31 -7.94 0.12
CA ARG A 33 -6.12 -8.24 -0.70
C ARG A 33 -6.40 -8.99 -2.01
N THR A 34 -7.63 -8.92 -2.50
CA THR A 34 -7.97 -9.37 -3.85
C THR A 34 -7.42 -8.40 -4.90
N SER A 35 -6.89 -8.93 -6.01
CA SER A 35 -6.46 -8.12 -7.15
C SER A 35 -7.64 -7.71 -8.04
N VAL A 36 -7.71 -6.42 -8.37
CA VAL A 36 -8.60 -5.84 -9.36
C VAL A 36 -7.81 -5.52 -10.62
N TYR A 37 -8.14 -6.17 -11.72
CA TYR A 37 -7.55 -5.96 -13.05
C TYR A 37 -8.44 -5.00 -13.83
N ILE A 38 -7.88 -3.88 -14.27
CA ILE A 38 -8.59 -2.76 -14.88
C ILE A 38 -8.23 -2.66 -16.36
N ASP A 39 -9.23 -2.70 -17.23
CA ASP A 39 -9.08 -2.47 -18.66
C ASP A 39 -10.20 -1.54 -19.17
N SER A 40 -9.97 -0.24 -19.06
CA SER A 40 -10.99 0.78 -19.25
C SER A 40 -10.48 2.03 -19.96
N PRO A 41 -11.26 2.59 -20.91
CA PRO A 41 -10.98 3.89 -21.53
C PRO A 41 -11.33 5.08 -20.61
N GLY A 42 -11.85 4.84 -19.41
CA GLY A 42 -12.38 5.86 -18.51
C GLY A 42 -13.90 6.02 -18.63
N GLY A 43 -14.42 7.19 -18.23
CA GLY A 43 -15.85 7.45 -18.15
C GLY A 43 -16.18 8.44 -17.03
N ASP A 44 -17.18 8.11 -16.23
CA ASP A 44 -17.64 8.95 -15.12
C ASP A 44 -16.58 9.09 -14.01
N VAL A 45 -16.27 10.34 -13.65
CA VAL A 45 -15.19 10.67 -12.70
C VAL A 45 -15.61 10.47 -11.25
N ASP A 46 -16.85 10.82 -10.90
CA ASP A 46 -17.33 10.67 -9.52
C ASP A 46 -17.49 9.18 -9.19
N ALA A 47 -18.06 8.38 -10.11
CA ALA A 47 -18.14 6.93 -9.96
C ALA A 47 -16.74 6.29 -9.87
N ALA A 48 -15.80 6.71 -10.70
CA ALA A 48 -14.42 6.22 -10.66
C ALA A 48 -13.74 6.48 -9.30
N MET A 49 -13.89 7.67 -8.73
CA MET A 49 -13.36 7.98 -7.39
C MET A 49 -14.03 7.13 -6.31
N THR A 50 -15.35 6.94 -6.38
CA THR A 50 -16.09 6.14 -5.39
C THR A 50 -15.70 4.65 -5.47
N ILE A 51 -15.57 4.09 -6.67
CA ILE A 51 -15.04 2.73 -6.87
C ILE A 51 -13.62 2.65 -6.30
N GLY A 52 -12.76 3.62 -6.60
CA GLY A 52 -11.39 3.65 -6.10
C GLY A 52 -11.29 3.72 -4.57
N ARG A 53 -12.15 4.51 -3.90
CA ARG A 53 -12.26 4.48 -2.42
C ARG A 53 -12.74 3.11 -1.92
N THR A 54 -13.71 2.51 -2.59
CA THR A 54 -14.19 1.17 -2.24
C THR A 54 -13.08 0.13 -2.35
N ILE A 55 -12.28 0.16 -3.42
CA ILE A 55 -11.08 -0.69 -3.60
C ILE A 55 -10.11 -0.48 -2.44
N ARG A 56 -9.84 0.77 -2.06
CA ARG A 56 -8.94 1.13 -0.96
C ARG A 56 -9.41 0.56 0.37
N ASP A 57 -10.69 0.75 0.69
CA ASP A 57 -11.30 0.35 1.96
C ASP A 57 -11.38 -1.18 2.12
N HIS A 58 -11.44 -1.92 1.01
CA HIS A 58 -11.37 -3.39 0.99
C HIS A 58 -9.94 -3.94 0.87
N TRP A 59 -8.92 -3.07 0.90
CA TRP A 59 -7.51 -3.44 0.87
C TRP A 59 -7.11 -4.20 -0.41
N PHE A 60 -7.74 -3.86 -1.52
CA PHE A 60 -7.45 -4.49 -2.80
C PHE A 60 -6.19 -3.89 -3.44
N SER A 61 -5.55 -4.69 -4.30
CA SER A 61 -4.54 -4.22 -5.22
C SER A 61 -5.15 -3.96 -6.59
N THR A 62 -4.51 -3.09 -7.37
CA THR A 62 -4.93 -2.79 -8.75
C THR A 62 -3.82 -3.16 -9.73
N HIS A 63 -4.26 -3.69 -10.86
CA HIS A 63 -3.43 -4.08 -12.00
C HIS A 63 -4.09 -3.53 -13.27
N ILE A 64 -3.33 -3.28 -14.33
CA ILE A 64 -3.89 -2.96 -15.65
C ILE A 64 -3.93 -4.22 -16.50
N GLY A 65 -5.06 -4.46 -17.17
CA GLY A 65 -5.30 -5.62 -18.01
C GLY A 65 -6.48 -6.47 -17.55
N GLN A 66 -6.48 -7.73 -17.95
CA GLN A 66 -7.45 -8.74 -17.54
C GLN A 66 -6.75 -10.04 -17.17
N TYR A 67 -7.18 -10.68 -16.09
CA TYR A 67 -6.63 -11.96 -15.65
C TYR A 67 -7.63 -13.08 -15.84
N VAL A 68 -7.44 -13.85 -16.91
CA VAL A 68 -8.39 -14.85 -17.41
C VAL A 68 -7.81 -16.24 -17.34
N LEU A 69 -8.66 -17.27 -17.32
CA LEU A 69 -8.20 -18.65 -17.46
C LEU A 69 -7.73 -18.90 -18.89
N ASP A 70 -6.61 -19.60 -19.02
CA ASP A 70 -6.14 -20.08 -20.31
C ASP A 70 -7.03 -21.24 -20.76
N HIS A 71 -7.74 -21.04 -21.86
CA HIS A 71 -8.58 -22.05 -22.50
C HIS A 71 -7.91 -22.69 -23.72
N SER A 72 -6.67 -22.32 -24.05
CA SER A 72 -5.96 -22.89 -25.21
C SER A 72 -5.40 -24.30 -24.96
N ALA A 73 -5.11 -24.63 -23.70
CA ALA A 73 -4.68 -25.97 -23.27
C ALA A 73 -5.88 -26.83 -22.84
N ASP A 74 -6.65 -27.31 -23.83
CA ASP A 74 -7.74 -28.25 -23.57
C ASP A 74 -7.19 -29.62 -23.11
N GLY A 75 -7.74 -30.14 -22.00
CA GLY A 75 -7.38 -31.44 -21.44
C GLY A 75 -6.46 -31.44 -20.21
N GLU A 76 -5.93 -30.28 -19.80
CA GLU A 76 -5.15 -30.17 -18.55
C GLU A 76 -6.04 -30.01 -17.31
N PHE A 77 -5.68 -30.72 -16.22
CA PHE A 77 -6.37 -30.60 -14.92
C PHE A 77 -6.10 -29.27 -14.21
N ILE A 78 -4.96 -28.63 -14.48
CA ILE A 78 -4.59 -27.32 -13.91
C ILE A 78 -4.56 -26.32 -15.06
N LYS A 79 -5.58 -25.45 -15.11
CA LYS A 79 -5.59 -24.34 -16.07
C LYS A 79 -4.78 -23.17 -15.54
N LYS A 80 -3.80 -22.74 -16.32
CA LYS A 80 -3.06 -21.50 -16.04
C LYS A 80 -3.97 -20.29 -16.22
N ARG A 81 -3.57 -19.16 -15.65
CA ARG A 81 -4.19 -17.88 -15.92
C ARG A 81 -3.24 -17.02 -16.74
N LEU A 82 -3.80 -16.28 -17.69
CA LEU A 82 -3.09 -15.34 -18.54
C LEU A 82 -3.42 -13.93 -18.09
N LEU A 83 -2.38 -13.11 -17.94
CA LEU A 83 -2.54 -11.66 -17.87
C LEU A 83 -2.58 -11.15 -19.30
N LEU A 84 -3.76 -10.73 -19.73
CA LEU A 84 -3.94 -10.02 -20.98
C LEU A 84 -3.66 -8.54 -20.73
N SER A 85 -2.81 -7.96 -21.57
CA SER A 85 -2.57 -6.53 -21.54
C SER A 85 -3.86 -5.73 -21.73
N GLY A 86 -3.87 -4.52 -21.19
CA GLY A 86 -5.00 -3.62 -21.31
C GLY A 86 -4.61 -2.17 -21.12
N GLN A 87 -5.63 -1.34 -20.94
CA GLN A 87 -5.44 0.10 -20.79
C GLN A 87 -6.18 0.66 -19.58
N CYS A 88 -5.62 1.69 -18.97
CA CYS A 88 -6.24 2.47 -17.90
C CYS A 88 -6.14 3.94 -18.27
N MET A 89 -7.22 4.49 -18.82
CA MET A 89 -7.23 5.83 -19.40
C MET A 89 -8.17 6.75 -18.65
N SER A 90 -7.83 8.05 -18.58
CA SER A 90 -8.72 9.08 -18.06
C SER A 90 -9.26 8.75 -16.65
N ALA A 91 -10.57 8.78 -16.43
CA ALA A 91 -11.20 8.47 -15.14
C ALA A 91 -10.83 7.08 -14.59
N ALA A 92 -10.51 6.10 -15.45
CA ALA A 92 -10.09 4.77 -14.98
C ALA A 92 -8.80 4.82 -14.16
N THR A 93 -7.93 5.80 -14.44
CA THR A 93 -6.72 6.03 -13.63
C THR A 93 -7.07 6.28 -12.17
N LEU A 94 -8.18 6.96 -11.89
CA LEU A 94 -8.64 7.21 -10.52
C LEU A 94 -9.05 5.91 -9.81
N VAL A 95 -9.71 4.97 -10.51
CA VAL A 95 -9.98 3.62 -10.00
C VAL A 95 -8.68 2.91 -9.64
N PHE A 96 -7.69 2.97 -10.55
CA PHE A 96 -6.37 2.36 -10.34
C PHE A 96 -5.65 2.92 -9.10
N LEU A 97 -5.71 4.23 -8.85
CA LEU A 97 -5.13 4.85 -7.64
C LEU A 97 -5.73 4.31 -6.33
N GLY A 98 -6.95 3.77 -6.38
CA GLY A 98 -7.63 3.14 -5.25
C GLY A 98 -6.87 1.95 -4.65
N GLY A 99 -6.08 1.24 -5.46
CA GLY A 99 -5.31 0.09 -4.98
C GLY A 99 -4.31 0.47 -3.88
N ARG A 100 -4.21 -0.37 -2.84
CA ARG A 100 -3.14 -0.27 -1.82
C ARG A 100 -1.77 -0.59 -2.43
N LEU A 101 -1.74 -1.61 -3.28
CA LEU A 101 -0.60 -1.94 -4.15
C LEU A 101 -1.05 -1.81 -5.59
N ARG A 102 -0.18 -1.25 -6.44
CA ARG A 102 -0.52 -0.83 -7.80
C ARG A 102 0.55 -1.32 -8.75
N TYR A 103 0.15 -2.15 -9.71
CA TYR A 103 1.05 -2.87 -10.61
C TYR A 103 0.77 -2.52 -12.06
N LEU A 104 1.83 -2.25 -12.81
CA LEU A 104 1.82 -2.05 -14.25
C LEU A 104 2.59 -3.21 -14.89
N ALA A 105 2.00 -3.85 -15.90
CA ALA A 105 2.70 -4.84 -16.71
C ALA A 105 3.35 -4.16 -17.92
N ASP A 106 4.45 -4.71 -18.44
CA ASP A 106 5.31 -4.11 -19.47
C ASP A 106 4.57 -3.58 -20.72
N ASP A 107 3.48 -4.23 -21.13
CA ASP A 107 2.70 -3.90 -22.32
C ASP A 107 1.42 -3.09 -22.04
N ALA A 108 1.08 -2.91 -20.76
CA ALA A 108 -0.12 -2.22 -20.33
C ALA A 108 0.06 -0.70 -20.43
N LYS A 109 -1.04 0.01 -20.71
CA LYS A 109 -1.01 1.46 -20.94
C LYS A 109 -1.73 2.21 -19.85
N PHE A 110 -1.07 3.20 -19.26
CA PHE A 110 -1.66 4.15 -18.34
C PHE A 110 -1.66 5.53 -19.00
N GLY A 111 -2.83 6.15 -19.14
CA GLY A 111 -2.95 7.41 -19.86
C GLY A 111 -3.81 8.46 -19.19
N VAL A 112 -3.33 9.70 -19.19
CA VAL A 112 -3.97 10.85 -18.54
C VAL A 112 -4.33 11.94 -19.54
N HIS A 113 -5.34 12.74 -19.19
CA HIS A 113 -5.68 14.00 -19.84
C HIS A 113 -6.50 14.87 -18.88
N GLN A 114 -6.74 16.12 -19.24
CA GLN A 114 -7.42 17.09 -18.38
C GLN A 114 -8.82 16.60 -17.99
N PHE A 115 -9.11 16.63 -16.69
CA PHE A 115 -10.44 16.33 -16.16
C PHE A 115 -11.35 17.56 -16.32
N SER A 116 -11.79 17.85 -17.55
CA SER A 116 -12.68 18.98 -17.83
C SER A 116 -13.76 18.65 -18.86
N PHE A 117 -14.82 19.46 -18.87
CA PHE A 117 -15.91 19.32 -19.82
C PHE A 117 -15.46 19.76 -21.22
N ARG A 118 -15.82 18.96 -22.24
CA ARG A 118 -15.69 19.39 -23.65
C ARG A 118 -16.61 20.60 -23.87
N ASN A 119 -16.06 21.71 -24.37
CA ASN A 119 -16.75 23.00 -24.60
C ASN A 119 -17.37 23.62 -23.32
N PRO A 120 -16.55 24.23 -22.43
CA PRO A 120 -17.02 24.74 -21.15
C PRO A 120 -17.89 26.00 -21.29
N THR A 121 -19.01 26.03 -20.57
CA THR A 121 -19.79 27.23 -20.26
C THR A 121 -19.28 27.84 -18.94
N PRO A 122 -19.64 29.08 -18.56
CA PRO A 122 -19.27 29.64 -17.25
C PRO A 122 -19.67 28.77 -16.05
N GLU A 123 -20.83 28.11 -16.12
CA GLU A 123 -21.26 27.13 -15.11
C GLU A 123 -20.37 25.87 -15.09
N HIS A 124 -19.92 25.40 -16.26
CA HIS A 124 -18.94 24.31 -16.35
C HIS A 124 -17.60 24.68 -15.74
N ILE A 125 -17.20 25.96 -15.75
CA ILE A 125 -15.93 26.41 -15.15
C ILE A 125 -16.00 26.28 -13.63
N VAL A 126 -17.06 26.76 -12.98
CA VAL A 126 -17.24 26.64 -11.52
C VAL A 126 -17.32 25.16 -11.09
N ARG A 127 -18.07 24.34 -11.84
CA ARG A 127 -18.13 22.89 -11.59
C ARG A 127 -16.78 22.21 -11.79
N SER A 128 -16.00 22.63 -12.79
CA SER A 128 -14.64 22.12 -13.03
C SER A 128 -13.71 22.42 -11.84
N GLN A 129 -13.78 23.62 -11.25
CA GLN A 129 -12.95 23.95 -10.09
C GLN A 129 -13.25 23.07 -8.87
N ILE A 130 -14.54 22.85 -8.57
CA ILE A 130 -14.95 21.95 -7.49
C ILE A 130 -14.49 20.52 -7.78
N LEU A 131 -14.63 20.06 -9.01
CA LEU A 131 -14.19 18.73 -9.43
C LEU A 131 -12.67 18.58 -9.31
N SER A 132 -11.88 19.56 -9.76
CA SER A 132 -10.42 19.55 -9.60
C SER A 132 -10.00 19.48 -8.13
N ALA A 133 -10.68 20.21 -7.24
CA ALA A 133 -10.42 20.13 -5.81
C ALA A 133 -10.75 18.74 -5.22
N LYS A 134 -11.86 18.13 -5.64
CA LYS A 134 -12.21 16.75 -5.26
C LYS A 134 -11.16 15.75 -5.73
N ILE A 135 -10.73 15.84 -6.99
CA ILE A 135 -9.69 14.97 -7.56
C ILE A 135 -8.37 15.19 -6.84
N ALA A 136 -7.98 16.44 -6.57
CA ALA A 136 -6.75 16.74 -5.85
C ALA A 136 -6.75 16.12 -4.45
N ARG A 137 -7.87 16.24 -3.74
CA ARG A 137 -8.04 15.59 -2.43
C ARG A 137 -7.99 14.07 -2.55
N TYR A 138 -8.66 13.49 -3.55
CA TYR A 138 -8.65 12.07 -3.81
C TYR A 138 -7.23 11.53 -4.09
N VAL A 139 -6.49 12.16 -5.01
CA VAL A 139 -5.10 11.81 -5.36
C VAL A 139 -4.20 11.87 -4.11
N SER A 140 -4.36 12.89 -3.28
CA SER A 140 -3.65 13.01 -2.00
C SER A 140 -4.04 11.90 -1.02
N ASP A 141 -5.33 11.60 -0.84
CA ASP A 141 -5.81 10.49 0.01
C ASP A 141 -5.27 9.13 -0.49
N MET A 142 -4.98 9.01 -1.79
CA MET A 142 -4.45 7.78 -2.40
C MET A 142 -2.92 7.63 -2.25
N GLY A 143 -2.21 8.63 -1.70
CA GLY A 143 -0.77 8.61 -1.50
C GLY A 143 0.03 8.87 -2.78
N VAL A 144 -0.51 9.69 -3.68
CA VAL A 144 0.09 10.04 -4.98
C VAL A 144 0.61 11.48 -4.95
N SER A 145 1.74 11.73 -5.62
CA SER A 145 2.34 13.06 -5.71
C SER A 145 1.40 14.08 -6.36
N ALA A 146 1.41 15.33 -5.87
CA ALA A 146 0.63 16.42 -6.44
C ALA A 146 0.98 16.71 -7.91
N GLU A 147 2.22 16.40 -8.34
CA GLU A 147 2.68 16.51 -9.74
C GLU A 147 1.82 15.68 -10.71
N PHE A 148 1.14 14.63 -10.25
CA PHE A 148 0.22 13.84 -11.06
C PHE A 148 -0.93 14.71 -11.64
N LEU A 149 -1.40 15.69 -10.87
CA LEU A 149 -2.47 16.59 -11.29
C LEU A 149 -1.97 17.58 -12.36
N GLU A 150 -0.71 18.01 -12.26
CA GLU A 150 -0.06 18.87 -13.24
C GLU A 150 0.08 18.14 -14.57
N LEU A 151 0.58 16.89 -14.53
CA LEU A 151 0.70 16.02 -15.70
C LEU A 151 -0.66 15.82 -16.39
N SER A 152 -1.69 15.51 -15.62
CA SER A 152 -3.04 15.32 -16.16
C SER A 152 -3.60 16.61 -16.77
N SER A 153 -3.40 17.76 -16.11
CA SER A 153 -3.94 19.06 -16.56
C SER A 153 -3.23 19.64 -17.77
N ALA A 154 -1.98 19.25 -18.03
CA ALA A 154 -1.20 19.71 -19.18
C ALA A 154 -1.65 19.08 -20.51
N THR A 155 -2.38 17.96 -20.46
CA THR A 155 -2.80 17.21 -21.65
C THR A 155 -4.24 17.54 -22.02
N LEU A 156 -4.46 18.03 -23.25
CA LEU A 156 -5.78 18.46 -23.73
C LEU A 156 -6.81 17.31 -23.74
N SER A 157 -8.10 17.66 -23.56
CA SER A 157 -9.20 16.67 -23.44
C SER A 157 -9.50 15.83 -24.69
N ASN A 158 -8.86 16.16 -25.82
CA ASN A 158 -8.94 15.43 -27.09
C ASN A 158 -7.63 14.67 -27.40
N ALA A 159 -6.66 14.69 -26.48
CA ALA A 159 -5.43 13.93 -26.52
C ALA A 159 -5.37 13.00 -25.30
N ILE A 160 -4.45 12.03 -25.34
CA ILE A 160 -4.11 11.18 -24.20
C ILE A 160 -2.59 11.13 -24.15
N ASP A 161 -2.03 11.44 -22.99
CA ASP A 161 -0.61 11.27 -22.73
C ASP A 161 -0.39 9.91 -22.05
N ILE A 162 0.41 9.04 -22.69
CA ILE A 162 0.74 7.72 -22.14
C ILE A 162 1.98 7.88 -21.29
N VAL A 163 1.82 7.65 -20.00
CA VAL A 163 2.86 7.94 -19.02
C VAL A 163 3.77 6.71 -18.86
N PRO A 164 5.10 6.86 -19.02
CA PRO A 164 6.02 5.74 -18.82
C PRO A 164 6.07 5.31 -17.35
N GLU A 165 6.36 4.02 -17.11
CA GLU A 165 6.36 3.42 -15.77
C GLU A 165 7.28 4.16 -14.79
N GLU A 166 8.49 4.52 -15.21
CA GLU A 166 9.46 5.25 -14.38
C GLU A 166 8.84 6.52 -13.77
N LYS A 167 8.17 7.34 -14.61
CA LYS A 167 7.49 8.54 -14.12
C LYS A 167 6.30 8.21 -13.21
N LEU A 168 5.60 7.10 -13.46
CA LEU A 168 4.52 6.66 -12.56
C LEU A 168 5.03 6.18 -11.21
N GLN A 169 6.22 5.60 -11.14
CA GLN A 169 6.88 5.23 -9.90
C GLN A 169 7.31 6.47 -9.11
N ASP A 170 7.95 7.46 -9.77
CA ASP A 170 8.32 8.75 -9.15
C ASP A 170 7.12 9.47 -8.54
N LEU A 171 5.97 9.42 -9.22
CA LEU A 171 4.72 10.02 -8.76
C LEU A 171 4.00 9.20 -7.68
N CYS A 172 4.55 8.05 -7.28
CA CYS A 172 3.91 7.07 -6.40
C CYS A 172 2.59 6.50 -6.96
N VAL A 173 2.37 6.55 -8.28
CA VAL A 173 1.20 5.94 -8.95
C VAL A 173 1.38 4.42 -9.05
N VAL A 174 2.54 3.95 -9.45
CA VAL A 174 2.90 2.51 -9.44
C VAL A 174 3.75 2.23 -8.21
N THR A 175 3.42 1.17 -7.45
CA THR A 175 4.14 0.82 -6.22
C THR A 175 4.99 -0.44 -6.37
N GLY A 176 4.82 -1.22 -7.45
CA GLY A 176 5.65 -2.42 -7.69
C GLY A 176 5.57 -3.49 -6.59
N GLY A 177 4.54 -3.43 -5.74
CA GLY A 177 4.30 -4.39 -4.66
C GLY A 177 4.81 -3.98 -3.28
N GLN A 178 5.32 -2.76 -3.12
CA GLN A 178 5.60 -2.17 -1.82
C GLN A 178 5.42 -0.65 -1.85
N THR A 179 4.74 -0.08 -0.86
CA THR A 179 4.68 1.37 -0.70
C THR A 179 5.95 1.90 -0.03
N PRO A 180 6.31 3.18 -0.26
CA PRO A 180 7.25 3.89 0.61
C PRO A 180 6.81 3.83 2.09
N VAL A 181 7.75 4.03 3.00
CA VAL A 181 7.45 4.06 4.44
C VAL A 181 6.93 5.45 4.82
N GLU A 182 5.72 5.51 5.35
CA GLU A 182 5.16 6.75 5.88
C GLU A 182 5.52 6.91 7.36
N TRP A 183 6.30 7.96 7.67
CA TRP A 183 6.79 8.23 9.02
C TRP A 183 6.01 9.33 9.73
N SER A 184 5.53 9.04 10.95
CA SER A 184 4.76 9.97 11.79
C SER A 184 5.22 9.93 13.26
N ILE A 185 4.93 10.98 14.02
CA ILE A 185 5.11 11.03 15.49
C ILE A 185 3.74 11.08 16.14
N GLN A 186 3.53 10.30 17.18
CA GLN A 186 2.28 10.28 17.95
C GLN A 186 2.57 10.27 19.44
N ALA A 187 1.71 10.95 20.20
CA ALA A 187 1.73 10.98 21.67
C ALA A 187 0.36 10.54 22.18
N ILE A 188 0.34 9.50 23.01
CA ILE A 188 -0.88 8.97 23.63
C ILE A 188 -0.55 8.68 25.09
N ASP A 189 -1.27 9.32 26.01
CA ASP A 189 -1.03 9.25 27.45
C ASP A 189 0.44 9.49 27.82
N ASN A 190 1.10 8.51 28.42
CA ASN A 190 2.51 8.56 28.85
C ASN A 190 3.47 7.97 27.81
N VAL A 191 3.01 7.78 26.58
CA VAL A 191 3.77 7.15 25.49
C VAL A 191 3.95 8.13 24.35
N LEU A 192 5.20 8.33 23.93
CA LEU A 192 5.55 9.01 22.68
C LEU A 192 6.21 7.97 21.76
N TYR A 193 5.88 7.96 20.48
CA TYR A 193 6.55 7.09 19.52
C TYR A 193 6.63 7.71 18.13
N VAL A 194 7.66 7.29 17.40
CA VAL A 194 7.80 7.48 15.95
C VAL A 194 7.34 6.18 15.30
N ARG A 195 6.41 6.27 14.34
CA ARG A 195 5.81 5.14 13.63
C ARG A 195 6.11 5.22 12.15
N GLY A 196 6.73 4.18 11.61
CA GLY A 196 6.83 3.90 10.19
C GLY A 196 5.75 2.91 9.79
N GLU A 197 5.11 3.12 8.64
CA GLU A 197 4.01 2.29 8.14
C GLU A 197 4.19 2.04 6.63
N ARG A 198 3.97 0.80 6.17
CA ARG A 198 3.94 0.47 4.74
C ARG A 198 3.02 -0.70 4.44
N ASP A 199 2.58 -0.78 3.19
CA ASP A 199 2.03 -2.02 2.61
C ASP A 199 3.08 -2.71 1.75
N ASN A 200 3.05 -4.03 1.76
CA ASN A 200 3.64 -4.85 0.72
C ASN A 200 2.83 -6.12 0.50
N LEU A 201 3.32 -7.02 -0.36
CA LEU A 201 2.69 -8.31 -0.65
C LEU A 201 2.40 -9.14 0.62
N TYR A 202 3.22 -9.00 1.66
CA TYR A 202 3.15 -9.79 2.89
C TYR A 202 2.28 -9.19 3.97
N GLY A 203 1.72 -7.99 3.75
CA GLY A 203 0.81 -7.37 4.69
C GLY A 203 0.95 -5.86 4.78
N HIS A 204 0.14 -5.31 5.68
CA HIS A 204 0.28 -3.97 6.20
C HIS A 204 1.09 -4.06 7.50
N HIS A 205 2.18 -3.32 7.56
CA HIS A 205 3.14 -3.43 8.64
C HIS A 205 3.45 -2.07 9.24
N LYS A 206 3.67 -2.04 10.55
CA LYS A 206 4.16 -0.86 11.26
C LYS A 206 5.37 -1.22 12.12
N MET A 207 6.33 -0.32 12.15
CA MET A 207 7.46 -0.34 13.07
C MET A 207 7.46 0.93 13.90
N LEU A 208 7.59 0.79 15.21
CA LEU A 208 7.55 1.90 16.16
C LEU A 208 8.81 1.88 17.01
N LEU A 209 9.49 3.03 17.08
CA LEU A 209 10.42 3.34 18.16
C LEU A 209 9.68 4.23 19.14
N GLY A 210 9.51 3.76 20.38
CA GLY A 210 8.70 4.43 21.39
C GLY A 210 9.41 4.62 22.71
N PHE A 211 8.81 5.46 23.56
CA PHE A 211 9.24 5.73 24.92
C PHE A 211 8.02 5.89 25.81
N ALA A 212 7.97 5.10 26.87
CA ALA A 212 6.88 5.11 27.85
C ALA A 212 7.42 5.51 29.22
N LYS A 213 6.82 6.51 29.88
CA LYS A 213 7.20 6.86 31.25
C LYS A 213 6.50 5.96 32.27
N PRO A 214 7.18 5.38 33.27
CA PRO A 214 8.62 5.46 33.57
C PRO A 214 9.47 4.32 32.96
N ALA A 215 8.90 3.46 32.11
CA ALA A 215 9.51 2.22 31.62
C ALA A 215 10.75 2.42 30.71
N GLY A 216 10.83 3.51 29.95
CA GLY A 216 11.94 3.79 29.03
C GLY A 216 11.61 3.55 27.56
N PHE A 217 12.65 3.31 26.76
CA PHE A 217 12.51 3.06 25.31
C PHE A 217 12.01 1.64 25.03
N PHE A 218 11.27 1.49 23.93
CA PHE A 218 10.80 0.21 23.43
C PHE A 218 10.75 0.21 21.91
N ILE A 219 10.78 -1.00 21.33
CA ILE A 219 10.42 -1.26 19.94
C ILE A 219 9.08 -1.98 19.90
N HIS A 220 8.26 -1.66 18.91
CA HIS A 220 7.00 -2.35 18.68
C HIS A 220 6.76 -2.56 17.19
N ALA A 221 6.44 -3.79 16.80
CA ALA A 221 6.05 -4.17 15.45
C ALA A 221 4.57 -4.56 15.43
N VAL A 222 3.83 -4.04 14.46
CA VAL A 222 2.45 -4.44 14.15
C VAL A 222 2.50 -5.18 12.82
N ILE A 223 2.29 -6.49 12.83
CA ILE A 223 2.49 -7.36 11.66
C ILE A 223 1.13 -7.92 11.24
N GLU A 224 0.64 -7.58 10.05
CA GLU A 224 -0.53 -8.30 9.54
C GLU A 224 -0.17 -9.76 9.30
N SER A 225 -0.92 -10.63 9.96
CA SER A 225 -0.53 -12.02 10.13
C SER A 225 -0.87 -12.85 8.90
N GLN A 226 -1.94 -12.51 8.18
CA GLN A 226 -2.42 -13.25 7.00
C GLN A 226 -2.55 -14.77 7.26
N GLY A 227 -3.02 -15.17 8.45
CA GLY A 227 -3.15 -16.58 8.83
C GLY A 227 -1.88 -17.23 9.39
N ARG A 228 -0.83 -16.45 9.65
CA ARG A 228 0.47 -16.90 10.20
C ARG A 228 0.65 -16.50 11.68
N GLU A 229 -0.46 -16.30 12.40
CA GLU A 229 -0.45 -15.83 13.80
C GLU A 229 0.30 -16.83 14.70
N LYS A 230 0.14 -18.13 14.44
CA LYS A 230 0.77 -19.19 15.22
C LYS A 230 2.29 -19.17 15.07
N GLU A 231 2.79 -19.11 13.84
CA GLU A 231 4.22 -19.04 13.56
C GLU A 231 4.83 -17.74 14.12
N LEU A 232 4.13 -16.61 13.94
CA LEU A 232 4.56 -15.32 14.51
C LEU A 232 4.59 -15.31 16.04
N THR A 233 3.85 -16.17 16.73
CA THR A 233 3.81 -16.24 18.20
C THR A 233 4.68 -17.36 18.79
N GLU A 234 4.85 -18.49 18.10
CA GLU A 234 5.51 -19.69 18.62
C GLU A 234 6.96 -19.86 18.16
N PHE A 235 7.36 -19.26 17.03
CA PHE A 235 8.74 -19.41 16.55
C PHE A 235 9.75 -18.82 17.53
N PRO A 236 10.86 -19.52 17.82
CA PRO A 236 11.69 -19.24 18.98
C PRO A 236 12.52 -17.96 18.87
N LEU A 237 12.94 -17.58 17.66
CA LEU A 237 13.81 -16.41 17.48
C LEU A 237 13.00 -15.17 17.16
N VAL A 238 13.29 -14.07 17.87
CA VAL A 238 12.86 -12.70 17.54
C VAL A 238 14.07 -11.80 17.50
N GLU A 239 14.29 -11.14 16.38
CA GLU A 239 15.49 -10.35 16.12
C GLU A 239 15.08 -8.96 15.65
N LEU A 240 15.59 -7.93 16.33
CA LEU A 240 15.59 -6.56 15.81
C LEU A 240 16.76 -6.41 14.86
N VAL A 241 16.45 -6.06 13.62
CA VAL A 241 17.43 -5.89 12.56
C VAL A 241 17.58 -4.42 12.27
N ILE A 242 18.82 -3.94 12.25
CA ILE A 242 19.17 -2.55 12.04
C ILE A 242 20.16 -2.47 10.87
N GLY A 243 19.88 -1.55 9.94
CA GLY A 243 20.66 -1.34 8.73
C GLY A 243 20.00 -1.94 7.49
N GLU A 244 20.13 -1.28 6.33
CA GLU A 244 19.74 -1.87 5.04
C GLU A 244 20.56 -3.13 4.70
N THR A 245 21.84 -3.12 5.07
CA THR A 245 22.76 -4.27 4.93
C THR A 245 22.61 -5.29 6.04
N GLU A 246 21.69 -5.06 6.99
CA GLU A 246 21.33 -6.01 8.05
C GLU A 246 22.51 -6.45 8.94
N HIS A 247 23.55 -5.60 9.03
CA HIS A 247 24.81 -5.89 9.71
C HIS A 247 24.69 -5.86 11.24
N THR A 248 23.65 -5.22 11.78
CA THR A 248 23.40 -5.16 13.23
C THR A 248 22.11 -5.93 13.55
N ILE A 249 22.25 -6.98 14.35
CA ILE A 249 21.15 -7.84 14.79
C ILE A 249 21.15 -7.90 16.32
N ILE A 250 20.01 -7.59 16.93
CA ILE A 250 19.80 -7.67 18.38
C ILE A 250 18.79 -8.77 18.65
N ASP A 251 19.20 -9.78 19.43
CA ASP A 251 18.31 -10.86 19.87
C ASP A 251 17.35 -10.35 20.95
N LEU A 252 16.05 -10.40 20.64
CA LEU A 252 14.95 -10.03 21.54
C LEU A 252 14.20 -11.25 22.09
N SER A 253 14.57 -12.46 21.69
CA SER A 253 13.79 -13.69 21.92
C SER A 253 13.41 -13.89 23.39
N ALA A 254 14.33 -13.62 24.31
CA ALA A 254 14.13 -13.81 25.75
C ALA A 254 13.31 -12.71 26.44
N ARG A 255 13.08 -11.57 25.77
CA ARG A 255 12.49 -10.37 26.39
C ARG A 255 11.37 -9.72 25.57
N CYS A 256 11.01 -10.31 24.43
CA CYS A 256 9.88 -9.84 23.64
C CYS A 256 8.54 -10.33 24.22
N ALA A 257 7.52 -9.49 24.11
CA ALA A 257 6.12 -9.86 24.30
C ALA A 257 5.44 -9.98 22.94
N ARG A 258 4.48 -10.90 22.83
CA ARG A 258 3.70 -11.13 21.60
C ARG A 258 2.22 -11.17 21.92
N ALA A 259 1.41 -10.54 21.07
CA ALA A 259 -0.04 -10.52 21.24
C ALA A 259 -0.75 -10.51 19.87
N VAL A 260 -1.79 -11.33 19.72
CA VAL A 260 -2.63 -11.33 18.51
C VAL A 260 -3.82 -10.42 18.76
N GLU A 261 -4.03 -9.45 17.87
CA GLU A 261 -5.13 -8.49 17.91
C GLU A 261 -5.80 -8.40 16.54
N GLY A 262 -6.95 -9.05 16.40
CA GLY A 262 -7.64 -9.14 15.11
C GLY A 262 -6.79 -9.85 14.07
N ILE A 263 -6.46 -9.15 12.98
CA ILE A 263 -5.62 -9.67 11.88
C ILE A 263 -4.11 -9.41 12.09
N TYR A 264 -3.74 -8.78 13.21
CA TYR A 264 -2.37 -8.38 13.50
C TYR A 264 -1.76 -9.25 14.60
N THR A 265 -0.46 -9.52 14.47
CA THR A 265 0.39 -9.98 15.56
C THR A 265 1.32 -8.84 15.92
N ASN A 266 1.25 -8.43 17.17
CA ASN A 266 2.07 -7.39 17.75
C ASN A 266 3.27 -8.04 18.45
N ILE A 267 4.46 -7.47 18.25
CA ILE A 267 5.69 -7.88 18.93
C ILE A 267 6.33 -6.64 19.55
N SER A 268 6.49 -6.66 20.88
CA SER A 268 7.08 -5.56 21.64
C SER A 268 8.33 -6.02 22.38
N SER A 269 9.30 -5.15 22.54
CA SER A 269 10.39 -5.35 23.50
C SER A 269 10.87 -4.02 24.03
N ASP A 270 11.20 -3.95 25.31
CA ASP A 270 11.97 -2.83 25.85
C ASP A 270 13.32 -2.74 25.12
N LEU A 271 13.89 -1.55 25.05
CA LEU A 271 15.23 -1.30 24.51
C LEU A 271 16.09 -0.61 25.56
N THR A 272 17.37 -0.98 25.58
CA THR A 272 18.36 -0.13 26.26
C THR A 272 18.49 1.19 25.50
N LYS A 273 19.02 2.21 26.18
CA LYS A 273 19.29 3.51 25.55
C LYS A 273 20.23 3.39 24.33
N GLN A 274 21.23 2.50 24.40
CA GLN A 274 22.16 2.27 23.31
C GLN A 274 21.48 1.61 22.10
N GLU A 275 20.62 0.62 22.34
CA GLU A 275 19.83 -0.02 21.27
C GLU A 275 18.85 0.97 20.63
N ALA A 276 18.20 1.81 21.42
CA ALA A 276 17.32 2.86 20.93
C ALA A 276 18.06 3.90 20.09
N GLU A 277 19.29 4.27 20.48
CA GLU A 277 20.16 5.16 19.69
C GLU A 277 20.52 4.54 18.34
N GLN A 278 20.87 3.24 18.34
CA GLN A 278 21.19 2.51 17.11
C GLN A 278 20.00 2.50 16.14
N VAL A 279 18.77 2.28 16.62
CA VAL A 279 17.55 2.35 15.80
C VAL A 279 17.29 3.80 15.33
N ALA A 280 17.42 4.78 16.22
CA ALA A 280 17.11 6.17 15.91
C ALA A 280 18.05 6.78 14.85
N CYS A 281 19.29 6.28 14.78
CA CYS A 281 20.33 6.76 13.89
C CYS A 281 20.57 5.85 12.68
N SER A 282 19.82 4.75 12.50
CA SER A 282 20.00 3.85 11.37
C SER A 282 19.39 4.38 10.08
N ASP A 283 19.82 3.81 8.96
CA ASP A 283 19.21 4.01 7.64
C ASP A 283 17.95 3.14 7.45
N ALA A 284 17.87 1.98 8.11
CA ALA A 284 16.67 1.14 8.15
C ALA A 284 16.58 0.30 9.43
N PHE A 285 15.38 -0.20 9.77
CA PHE A 285 15.21 -1.22 10.81
C PHE A 285 13.91 -2.04 10.67
N GLY A 286 13.87 -3.24 11.25
CA GLY A 286 12.73 -4.15 11.19
C GLY A 286 12.75 -5.23 12.28
N ILE A 287 11.78 -6.14 12.28
CA ILE A 287 11.72 -7.29 13.20
C ILE A 287 11.57 -8.59 12.42
N ARG A 288 12.42 -9.56 12.72
CA ARG A 288 12.34 -10.93 12.18
C ARG A 288 11.89 -11.91 13.25
N VAL A 289 11.13 -12.89 12.81
CA VAL A 289 10.71 -14.05 13.57
C VAL A 289 11.11 -15.29 12.79
N ARG A 290 11.91 -16.18 13.38
CA ARG A 290 12.48 -17.34 12.69
C ARG A 290 12.31 -18.63 13.49
N GLY A 291 12.10 -19.73 12.76
CA GLY A 291 11.98 -21.08 13.33
C GLY A 291 13.29 -21.59 13.96
N GLY A 292 14.42 -21.00 13.59
CA GLY A 292 15.75 -21.33 14.08
C GLY A 292 16.83 -20.50 13.38
N PRO A 293 18.10 -20.57 13.83
CA PRO A 293 19.18 -19.73 13.32
C PRO A 293 19.55 -20.05 11.86
N ASP A 294 19.30 -21.28 11.41
CA ASP A 294 19.58 -21.73 10.05
C ASP A 294 18.38 -21.53 9.10
N ALA A 295 17.28 -20.95 9.58
CA ALA A 295 16.11 -20.69 8.75
C ALA A 295 16.41 -19.61 7.70
N GLU A 296 16.27 -19.96 6.42
CA GLU A 296 16.46 -19.06 5.27
C GLU A 296 15.33 -18.03 5.12
N LEU A 297 14.14 -18.35 5.64
CA LEU A 297 12.97 -17.48 5.60
C LEU A 297 12.64 -16.96 6.99
N PHE A 298 12.14 -15.72 7.04
CA PHE A 298 11.63 -15.11 8.27
C PHE A 298 10.19 -14.62 8.07
N LEU A 299 9.46 -14.53 9.19
CA LEU A 299 8.20 -13.79 9.28
C LEU A 299 8.43 -12.48 10.04
N GLY A 300 7.54 -11.51 9.89
CA GLY A 300 7.63 -10.23 10.60
C GLY A 300 7.66 -9.06 9.63
N VAL A 301 8.49 -8.06 9.94
CA VAL A 301 8.66 -6.85 9.14
C VAL A 301 10.12 -6.79 8.69
N GLY A 302 10.37 -6.94 7.38
CA GLY A 302 11.69 -6.63 6.81
C GLY A 302 12.13 -5.22 7.16
N THR A 303 13.39 -4.86 6.96
CA THR A 303 13.85 -3.52 7.31
C THR A 303 13.05 -2.45 6.55
N MET A 304 12.59 -1.44 7.28
CA MET A 304 11.93 -0.25 6.76
C MET A 304 12.99 0.84 6.62
N SER A 305 13.17 1.39 5.42
CA SER A 305 13.99 2.58 5.23
C SER A 305 13.47 3.72 6.10
N THR A 306 14.39 4.42 6.74
CA THR A 306 14.13 5.61 7.57
C THR A 306 14.07 6.88 6.73
N GLU A 307 14.22 6.81 5.41
CA GLU A 307 14.07 7.96 4.52
C GLU A 307 12.73 8.68 4.77
N GLY A 308 12.78 10.02 4.93
CA GLY A 308 11.63 10.86 5.33
C GLY A 308 11.25 10.81 6.83
N GLY A 309 11.81 9.86 7.59
CA GLY A 309 11.61 9.67 9.03
C GLY A 309 12.85 9.87 9.90
N ASP A 310 14.04 9.85 9.31
CA ASP A 310 15.34 9.92 9.95
C ASP A 310 15.48 11.09 10.96
N THR A 311 15.05 12.29 10.57
CA THR A 311 15.08 13.46 11.47
C THR A 311 14.07 13.30 12.60
N LYS A 312 12.89 12.71 12.35
CA LYS A 312 11.88 12.45 13.39
C LYS A 312 12.42 11.46 14.43
N LEU A 313 13.04 10.37 13.97
CA LEU A 313 13.66 9.34 14.82
C LEU A 313 14.78 9.90 15.69
N ARG A 314 15.75 10.60 15.08
CA ARG A 314 16.86 11.23 15.82
C ARG A 314 16.38 12.28 16.81
N SER A 315 15.48 13.18 16.42
CA SER A 315 14.94 14.19 17.33
C SER A 315 14.12 13.59 18.46
N PHE A 316 13.34 12.54 18.18
CA PHE A 316 12.59 11.79 19.19
C PHE A 316 13.52 11.23 20.26
N PHE A 317 14.59 10.54 19.86
CA PHE A 317 15.54 9.95 20.80
C PHE A 317 16.27 11.02 21.63
N HIS A 318 16.79 12.08 21.01
CA HIS A 318 17.54 13.12 21.72
C HIS A 318 16.69 13.93 22.71
N ASN A 319 15.39 14.11 22.47
CA ASN A 319 14.51 14.90 23.35
C ASN A 319 14.01 14.13 24.58
N LEU A 320 14.12 12.81 24.59
CA LEU A 320 13.65 11.93 25.68
C LEU A 320 14.80 11.36 26.52
N ASN A 321 16.02 11.65 26.11
CA ASN A 321 17.26 11.35 26.80
C ASN A 321 17.53 12.34 27.94
#